data_AF-W2KA04-F1
#
_entry.id   AF-W2KA04-F1
#
_cell.length_a   1.000
_cell.length_b   1.000
_cell.length_c   1.000
_cell.angle_alpha   90.00
_cell.angle_beta   90.00
_cell.angle_gamma   90.00
#
_symmetry.space_group_name_H-M   'P 1'
#
loop_
_entity.id
_entity.type
_entity.pdbx_description
1 polymer ?
#
loop_
_entity_poly.entity_id
_entity_poly.type
_entity_poly.pdbx_seq_one_letter_code
_entity_poly.pdbx_strand_id
1 'polypeptide(L)'
;MRSLRLLLAFGLVTTVVRASSSTDATCDSDYEQLNESGDCECRDGFSGLGCRMCTVSTEQDDSDVCSSALGADYTCVSGLTYDASSLGKTYSCKLSSDLQVLFPDGAIDVSCERDDEGEGNCIAAVYKAKETVNSEHVIDCNMTQCSFTTGSANGECGEINCKCGSECSAMSKSLVEGSLSGKPAKIQVTESSKELTIVIEGSPLPLSATCNASACERSEGDDATQSSGTLSTASTAD
;
A
#
# COMPACT_ATOMS: atom_id res chain seq x y z
N MET A 1 -7.37 -67.80 49.51
CA MET A 1 -7.43 -67.69 48.04
C MET A 1 -7.06 -66.27 47.66
N ARG A 2 -6.07 -66.13 46.77
CA ARG A 2 -5.58 -64.88 46.18
C ARG A 2 -6.72 -64.09 45.54
N SER A 3 -6.72 -62.76 45.67
CA SER A 3 -6.89 -61.88 44.50
C SER A 3 -6.46 -60.44 44.77
N LEU A 4 -5.55 -60.03 43.91
CA LEU A 4 -4.88 -58.76 43.71
C LEU A 4 -5.76 -57.86 42.82
N ARG A 5 -6.05 -56.61 43.20
CA ARG A 5 -6.52 -55.53 42.29
C ARG A 5 -6.06 -54.18 42.84
N LEU A 6 -4.92 -53.65 42.40
CA LEU A 6 -4.67 -52.81 41.21
C LEU A 6 -5.27 -51.39 41.33
N LEU A 7 -4.38 -50.43 41.62
CA LEU A 7 -4.58 -48.98 41.59
C LEU A 7 -4.75 -48.49 40.14
N LEU A 8 -5.74 -47.63 39.89
CA LEU A 8 -5.81 -46.79 38.69
C LEU A 8 -6.20 -45.36 39.12
N ALA A 9 -5.20 -44.48 39.14
CA ALA A 9 -5.37 -43.05 39.30
C ALA A 9 -5.77 -42.47 37.94
N PHE A 10 -6.97 -41.90 37.84
CA PHE A 10 -7.39 -41.12 36.67
C PHE A 10 -6.82 -39.71 36.80
N GLY A 11 -5.73 -39.44 36.06
CA GLY A 11 -5.26 -38.08 35.81
C GLY A 11 -6.19 -37.40 34.80
N LEU A 12 -6.93 -36.38 35.24
CA LEU A 12 -7.62 -35.46 34.36
C LEU A 12 -6.57 -34.61 33.64
N VAL A 13 -6.28 -34.95 32.38
CA VAL A 13 -5.55 -34.07 31.47
C VAL A 13 -6.56 -33.09 30.90
N THR A 14 -6.59 -31.87 31.44
CA THR A 14 -7.26 -30.74 30.80
C THR A 14 -6.46 -30.31 29.58
N THR A 15 -6.81 -30.83 28.41
CA THR A 15 -6.36 -30.27 27.13
C THR A 15 -7.04 -28.92 26.93
N VAL A 16 -6.33 -27.85 27.25
CA VAL A 16 -6.69 -26.50 26.79
C VAL A 16 -6.51 -26.51 25.28
N VAL A 17 -7.61 -26.72 24.55
CA VAL A 17 -7.67 -26.48 23.11
C VAL A 17 -7.52 -24.98 22.94
N ARG A 18 -6.28 -24.54 22.68
CA ARG A 18 -6.00 -23.18 22.25
C ARG A 18 -6.60 -23.07 20.85
N ALA A 19 -7.79 -22.48 20.75
CA ALA A 19 -8.36 -22.11 19.47
C ALA A 19 -7.37 -21.13 18.83
N SER A 20 -6.63 -21.60 17.83
CA SER A 20 -5.95 -20.71 16.89
C SER A 20 -7.07 -19.98 16.15
N SER A 21 -7.28 -18.70 16.46
CA SER A 21 -8.02 -17.82 15.59
C SER A 21 -7.19 -17.68 14.31
N SER A 22 -7.46 -18.54 13.33
CA SER A 22 -7.09 -18.25 11.96
C SER A 22 -7.94 -17.05 11.53
N THR A 23 -7.42 -15.85 11.74
CA THR A 23 -7.74 -14.77 10.83
C THR A 23 -7.20 -15.25 9.50
N ASP A 24 -8.06 -15.83 8.65
CA ASP A 24 -7.77 -15.93 7.23
C ASP A 24 -7.40 -14.51 6.81
N ALA A 25 -6.11 -14.24 6.69
CA ALA A 25 -5.66 -12.98 6.13
C ALA A 25 -6.17 -13.00 4.69
N THR A 26 -7.19 -12.21 4.42
CA THR A 26 -7.71 -12.01 3.06
C THR A 26 -6.66 -11.18 2.33
N CYS A 27 -5.56 -11.82 1.92
CA CYS A 27 -4.58 -11.20 1.04
C CYS A 27 -5.29 -10.77 -0.24
N ASP A 28 -4.84 -9.67 -0.83
CA ASP A 28 -5.33 -9.29 -2.14
C ASP A 28 -4.91 -10.38 -3.14
N SER A 29 -5.86 -11.14 -3.68
CA SER A 29 -5.53 -12.31 -4.51
C SER A 29 -4.78 -11.94 -5.78
N ASP A 30 -4.91 -10.69 -6.22
CA ASP A 30 -4.36 -10.20 -7.48
C ASP A 30 -2.89 -9.81 -7.33
N TYR A 31 -2.50 -9.28 -6.15
CA TYR A 31 -1.17 -8.74 -5.91
C TYR A 31 -0.37 -9.49 -4.82
N GLU A 32 -1.04 -10.25 -3.98
CA GLU A 32 -0.49 -10.90 -2.79
C GLU A 32 -0.78 -12.41 -2.75
N GLN A 33 -0.01 -13.11 -1.93
CA GLN A 33 -0.19 -14.52 -1.60
C GLN A 33 0.16 -14.78 -0.14
N LEU A 34 -0.36 -15.87 0.42
CA LEU A 34 0.05 -16.30 1.77
C LEU A 34 1.44 -16.96 1.70
N ASN A 35 2.34 -16.50 2.55
CA ASN A 35 3.63 -17.14 2.76
C ASN A 35 3.52 -18.37 3.68
N GLU A 36 4.64 -19.09 3.88
CA GLU A 36 4.68 -20.29 4.75
C GLU A 36 4.29 -20.01 6.22
N SER A 37 4.39 -18.77 6.67
CA SER A 37 4.04 -18.33 8.03
C SER A 37 2.58 -17.93 8.18
N GLY A 38 1.84 -17.81 7.07
CA GLY A 38 0.44 -17.37 7.03
C GLY A 38 0.26 -15.85 6.95
N ASP A 39 1.32 -15.11 6.62
CA ASP A 39 1.25 -13.66 6.37
C ASP A 39 1.15 -13.37 4.87
N CYS A 40 0.56 -12.23 4.50
CA CYS A 40 0.50 -11.80 3.10
C CYS A 40 1.87 -11.29 2.63
N GLU A 41 2.34 -11.79 1.49
CA GLU A 41 3.53 -11.33 0.78
C GLU A 41 3.17 -10.97 -0.66
N CYS A 42 3.96 -10.07 -1.27
CA CYS A 42 3.77 -9.75 -2.68
C CYS A 42 4.06 -10.96 -3.56
N ARG A 43 3.22 -11.13 -4.59
CA ARG A 43 3.50 -12.08 -5.67
C ARG A 43 4.77 -11.68 -6.42
N ASP A 44 5.38 -12.64 -7.09
CA ASP A 44 6.57 -12.39 -7.92
C ASP A 44 6.29 -11.29 -8.96
N GLY A 45 7.23 -10.35 -9.07
CA GLY A 45 7.13 -9.19 -9.97
C GLY A 45 6.32 -8.01 -9.42
N PHE A 46 5.64 -8.19 -8.29
CA PHE A 46 4.94 -7.14 -7.56
C PHE A 46 5.70 -6.69 -6.31
N SER A 47 5.55 -5.42 -5.98
CA SER A 47 6.20 -4.76 -4.84
C SER A 47 5.42 -3.52 -4.42
N GLY A 48 5.93 -2.78 -3.44
CA GLY A 48 5.34 -1.52 -3.00
C GLY A 48 4.01 -1.69 -2.25
N LEU A 49 3.38 -0.58 -1.82
CA LEU A 49 2.15 -0.59 -1.02
C LEU A 49 0.99 -1.39 -1.66
N GLY A 50 0.45 -2.33 -0.89
CA GLY A 50 -0.55 -3.30 -1.36
C GLY A 50 -0.06 -4.19 -2.52
N CYS A 51 1.26 -4.27 -2.72
CA CYS A 51 1.93 -4.97 -3.80
C CYS A 51 1.58 -4.44 -5.21
N ARG A 52 1.18 -3.18 -5.32
CA ARG A 52 0.67 -2.57 -6.57
C ARG A 52 1.73 -1.97 -7.47
N MET A 53 2.99 -1.96 -7.05
CA MET A 53 4.12 -1.56 -7.88
C MET A 53 4.58 -2.76 -8.70
N CYS A 54 4.32 -2.72 -10.01
CA CYS A 54 4.76 -3.73 -10.94
C CYS A 54 6.21 -3.51 -11.37
N THR A 55 6.96 -4.59 -11.53
CA THR A 55 8.32 -4.58 -12.07
C THR A 55 8.26 -4.73 -13.58
N VAL A 56 8.78 -3.76 -14.33
CA VAL A 56 8.97 -3.90 -15.78
C VAL A 56 10.15 -4.85 -16.01
N SER A 57 9.90 -6.03 -16.57
CA SER A 57 10.94 -7.00 -16.96
C SER A 57 11.86 -6.37 -18.01
N THR A 58 13.08 -5.99 -17.62
CA THR A 58 14.04 -5.33 -18.53
C THR A 58 14.81 -6.29 -19.43
N GLU A 59 14.64 -7.59 -19.28
CA GLU A 59 15.41 -8.61 -19.99
C GLU A 59 14.49 -9.78 -20.37
N GLN A 60 14.06 -9.83 -21.62
CA GLN A 60 13.77 -11.07 -22.36
C GLN A 60 12.82 -12.11 -21.73
N ASP A 61 11.96 -11.72 -20.78
CA ASP A 61 10.77 -12.45 -20.34
C ASP A 61 9.56 -11.82 -21.03
N ASP A 62 8.95 -12.58 -21.95
CA ASP A 62 7.88 -12.14 -22.87
C ASP A 62 6.53 -11.85 -22.19
N SER A 63 6.41 -12.01 -20.87
CA SER A 63 5.17 -11.78 -20.14
C SER A 63 5.31 -10.68 -19.11
N ASP A 64 4.66 -9.55 -19.39
CA ASP A 64 4.41 -8.51 -18.40
C ASP A 64 3.68 -9.11 -17.17
N VAL A 65 4.15 -8.78 -15.97
CA VAL A 65 3.60 -9.32 -14.71
C VAL A 65 2.13 -8.98 -14.55
N CYS A 66 1.71 -7.79 -14.99
CA CYS A 66 0.31 -7.38 -14.93
C CYS A 66 -0.55 -8.22 -15.87
N SER A 67 -0.09 -8.45 -17.11
CA SER A 67 -0.80 -9.31 -18.05
C SER A 67 -0.99 -10.75 -17.55
N SER A 68 0.00 -11.26 -16.82
CA SER A 68 0.00 -12.63 -16.27
C SER A 68 -0.91 -12.78 -15.06
N ALA A 69 -0.95 -11.78 -14.19
CA ALA A 69 -1.72 -11.80 -12.94
C ALA A 69 -3.16 -11.33 -13.11
N LEU A 70 -3.38 -10.26 -13.89
CA LEU A 70 -4.67 -9.57 -14.01
C LEU A 70 -5.38 -9.86 -15.34
N GLY A 71 -4.68 -10.50 -16.28
CA GLY A 71 -5.19 -10.86 -17.60
C GLY A 71 -4.58 -10.03 -18.73
N ALA A 72 -4.68 -10.53 -19.96
CA ALA A 72 -3.95 -10.03 -21.13
C ALA A 72 -4.21 -8.56 -21.50
N ASP A 73 -5.28 -7.96 -20.98
CA ASP A 73 -5.60 -6.55 -21.20
C ASP A 73 -4.81 -5.61 -20.28
N TYR A 74 -4.06 -6.11 -19.31
CA TYR A 74 -3.28 -5.29 -18.39
C TYR A 74 -1.81 -5.23 -18.81
N THR A 75 -1.22 -4.04 -18.71
CA THR A 75 0.21 -3.82 -18.90
C THR A 75 0.81 -3.11 -17.69
N CYS A 76 2.01 -3.50 -17.26
CA CYS A 76 2.78 -2.67 -16.35
C CYS A 76 3.21 -1.40 -17.07
N VAL A 77 2.79 -0.24 -16.54
CA VAL A 77 3.28 1.06 -17.01
C VAL A 77 4.20 1.67 -15.96
N SER A 78 5.21 2.38 -16.45
CA SER A 78 6.14 3.14 -15.62
C SER A 78 6.08 4.61 -15.99
N GLY A 79 6.10 5.50 -15.00
CA GLY A 79 6.01 6.94 -15.24
C GLY A 79 5.31 7.63 -14.09
N LEU A 80 5.59 8.92 -13.95
CA LEU A 80 5.06 9.72 -12.84
C LEU A 80 3.77 10.46 -13.22
N THR A 81 3.58 10.73 -14.51
CA THR A 81 2.38 11.38 -15.07
C THR A 81 1.22 10.41 -15.19
N TYR A 82 0.01 10.91 -14.87
CA TYR A 82 -1.25 10.25 -15.17
C TYR A 82 -1.66 10.56 -16.61
N ASP A 83 -1.73 9.56 -17.48
CA ASP A 83 -2.35 9.69 -18.80
C ASP A 83 -3.85 9.37 -18.74
N ALA A 84 -4.53 9.24 -19.88
CA ALA A 84 -5.97 8.96 -19.90
C ALA A 84 -6.32 7.54 -19.39
N SER A 85 -5.39 6.58 -19.52
CA SER A 85 -5.54 5.20 -19.05
C SER A 85 -5.09 4.99 -17.59
N SER A 86 -4.40 5.97 -17.01
CA SER A 86 -3.92 5.88 -15.64
C SER A 86 -5.03 6.01 -14.60
N LEU A 87 -5.44 4.90 -14.01
CA LEU A 87 -6.38 4.86 -12.86
C LEU A 87 -5.66 4.86 -11.51
N GLY A 88 -4.35 4.61 -11.48
CA GLY A 88 -3.57 4.72 -10.26
C GLY A 88 -2.07 4.66 -10.50
N LYS A 89 -1.31 5.11 -9.50
CA LYS A 89 0.15 4.99 -9.46
C LYS A 89 0.59 4.53 -8.09
N THR A 90 1.52 3.59 -8.06
CA THR A 90 2.25 3.23 -6.85
C THR A 90 3.67 3.75 -6.98
N TYR A 91 4.07 4.59 -6.03
CA TYR A 91 5.39 5.19 -5.92
C TYR A 91 6.16 4.42 -4.85
N SER A 92 7.39 4.03 -5.15
CA SER A 92 8.34 3.59 -4.14
C SER A 92 9.54 4.50 -4.10
N CYS A 93 9.83 5.01 -2.92
CA CYS A 93 10.70 6.16 -2.76
C CYS A 93 11.68 6.03 -1.59
N LYS A 94 12.83 6.69 -1.77
CA LYS A 94 13.78 6.95 -0.71
C LYS A 94 13.55 8.35 -0.14
N LEU A 95 13.43 8.47 1.18
CA LEU A 95 13.26 9.77 1.84
C LEU A 95 14.44 10.71 1.55
N SER A 96 14.15 12.01 1.47
CA SER A 96 15.18 13.06 1.37
C SER A 96 16.08 13.10 2.62
N SER A 97 17.25 13.75 2.52
CA SER A 97 18.18 13.87 3.65
C SER A 97 17.56 14.52 4.87
N ASP A 98 16.66 15.49 4.67
CA ASP A 98 16.04 16.26 5.76
C ASP A 98 15.07 15.38 6.55
N LEU A 99 14.32 14.51 5.87
CA LEU A 99 13.46 13.53 6.51
C LEU A 99 14.21 12.35 7.09
N GLN A 100 15.35 11.96 6.51
CA GLN A 100 16.21 10.92 7.08
C GLN A 100 16.77 11.29 8.46
N VAL A 101 16.81 12.59 8.82
CA VAL A 101 17.14 13.00 10.20
C VAL A 101 16.05 12.59 11.19
N LEU A 102 14.79 12.63 10.77
CA LEU A 102 13.64 12.23 11.59
C LEU A 102 13.41 10.72 11.53
N PHE A 103 13.68 10.11 10.38
CA PHE A 103 13.47 8.70 10.09
C PHE A 103 14.71 8.11 9.40
N PRO A 104 15.75 7.78 10.18
CA PRO A 104 16.97 7.19 9.63
C PRO A 104 16.65 5.91 8.87
N ASP A 105 17.22 5.77 7.67
CA ASP A 105 16.94 4.66 6.76
C ASP A 105 15.46 4.48 6.39
N GLY A 106 14.65 5.54 6.38
CA GLY A 106 13.24 5.44 5.96
C GLY A 106 13.06 5.35 4.45
N ALA A 107 12.09 4.53 4.04
CA ALA A 107 11.48 4.52 2.72
C ALA A 107 10.04 5.03 2.82
N ILE A 108 9.50 5.55 1.72
CA ILE A 108 8.09 5.91 1.62
C ILE A 108 7.52 5.28 0.37
N ASP A 109 6.38 4.61 0.54
CA ASP A 109 5.54 4.21 -0.57
C ASP A 109 4.27 5.03 -0.57
N VAL A 110 3.83 5.43 -1.76
CA VAL A 110 2.57 6.15 -1.96
C VAL A 110 1.76 5.37 -2.98
N SER A 111 0.49 5.11 -2.71
CA SER A 111 -0.43 4.58 -3.71
C SER A 111 -1.58 5.57 -3.87
N CYS A 112 -1.82 5.99 -5.09
CA CYS A 112 -2.89 6.91 -5.44
C CYS A 112 -3.79 6.23 -6.46
N GLU A 113 -5.08 6.24 -6.18
CA GLU A 113 -6.13 5.76 -7.09
C GLU A 113 -7.02 6.93 -7.44
N ARG A 114 -7.35 7.05 -8.73
CA ARG A 114 -8.28 8.04 -9.24
C ARG A 114 -9.33 7.39 -10.14
N ASP A 115 -10.49 8.01 -10.23
CA ASP A 115 -11.54 7.67 -11.16
C ASP A 115 -11.33 8.32 -12.53
N ASP A 116 -12.29 8.07 -13.44
CA ASP A 116 -12.29 8.59 -14.81
C ASP A 116 -12.42 10.14 -14.86
N GLU A 117 -12.89 10.77 -13.79
CA GLU A 117 -13.00 12.23 -13.66
C GLU A 117 -11.69 12.85 -13.13
N GLY A 118 -10.74 12.00 -12.74
CA GLY A 118 -9.46 12.39 -12.16
C GLY A 118 -9.53 12.70 -10.67
N GLU A 119 -10.62 12.34 -9.99
CA GLU A 119 -10.77 12.45 -8.54
C GLU A 119 -10.38 11.15 -7.86
N GLY A 120 -9.85 11.22 -6.63
CA GLY A 120 -9.22 10.05 -6.03
C GLY A 120 -8.83 10.19 -4.59
N ASN A 121 -8.15 9.16 -4.10
CA ASN A 121 -7.56 9.13 -2.77
C ASN A 121 -6.15 8.56 -2.87
N CYS A 122 -5.30 8.96 -1.93
CA CYS A 122 -3.96 8.43 -1.82
C CYS A 122 -3.68 7.95 -0.41
N ILE A 123 -2.86 6.92 -0.32
CA ILE A 123 -2.31 6.42 0.93
C ILE A 123 -0.79 6.48 0.81
N ALA A 124 -0.13 6.86 1.90
CA ALA A 124 1.31 6.92 1.98
C ALA A 124 1.77 6.27 3.28
N ALA A 125 2.75 5.36 3.19
CA ALA A 125 3.32 4.69 4.35
C ALA A 125 4.84 4.90 4.39
N VAL A 126 5.34 5.22 5.58
CA VAL A 126 6.77 5.30 5.86
C VAL A 126 7.18 4.11 6.70
N TYR A 127 8.20 3.38 6.25
CA TYR A 127 8.74 2.19 6.90
C TYR A 127 10.26 2.17 6.76
N LYS A 128 10.94 1.21 7.40
CA LYS A 128 12.39 1.10 7.28
C LYS A 128 12.76 0.54 5.90
N ALA A 129 13.70 1.17 5.20
CA ALA A 129 14.09 0.83 3.84
C ALA A 129 14.70 -0.56 3.65
N LYS A 130 15.07 -1.26 4.74
CA LYS A 130 15.52 -2.67 4.70
C LYS A 130 14.37 -3.66 4.88
N GLU A 131 13.18 -3.17 5.16
CA GLU A 131 11.95 -3.93 5.34
C GLU A 131 11.04 -3.75 4.11
N THR A 132 9.90 -4.42 4.14
CA THR A 132 8.88 -4.38 3.07
C THR A 132 7.70 -3.53 3.53
N VAL A 133 6.83 -3.15 2.59
CA VAL A 133 5.58 -2.45 2.94
C VAL A 133 4.63 -3.26 3.84
N ASN A 134 4.84 -4.57 3.99
CA ASN A 134 4.05 -5.38 4.93
C ASN A 134 4.63 -5.36 6.35
N SER A 135 5.70 -4.59 6.59
CA SER A 135 6.30 -4.45 7.92
C SER A 135 5.60 -3.39 8.76
N GLU A 136 6.10 -3.14 9.98
CA GLU A 136 5.52 -2.10 10.84
C GLU A 136 5.75 -0.71 10.24
N HIS A 137 4.64 -0.02 9.96
CA HIS A 137 4.70 1.36 9.49
C HIS A 137 5.01 2.31 10.63
N VAL A 138 5.98 3.20 10.38
CA VAL A 138 6.33 4.29 11.29
C VAL A 138 5.33 5.44 11.13
N ILE A 139 4.89 5.71 9.91
CA ILE A 139 3.83 6.69 9.61
C ILE A 139 2.87 6.12 8.58
N ASP A 140 1.58 6.27 8.82
CA ASP A 140 0.51 6.03 7.86
C ASP A 140 -0.25 7.31 7.58
N CYS A 141 -0.30 7.75 6.32
CA CYS A 141 -1.06 8.89 5.88
C CYS A 141 -2.17 8.48 4.91
N ASN A 142 -3.37 9.01 5.11
CA ASN A 142 -4.48 8.94 4.17
C ASN A 142 -4.78 10.35 3.67
N MET A 143 -4.73 10.53 2.35
CA MET A 143 -5.08 11.75 1.64
C MET A 143 -6.38 11.53 0.90
N THR A 144 -7.35 12.42 1.13
CA THR A 144 -8.69 12.31 0.55
C THR A 144 -9.01 13.53 -0.30
N GLN A 145 -10.04 13.39 -1.15
CA GLN A 145 -10.47 14.46 -2.07
C GLN A 145 -9.28 14.92 -2.93
N CYS A 146 -8.52 13.95 -3.44
CA CYS A 146 -7.40 14.22 -4.32
C CYS A 146 -7.90 14.43 -5.75
N SER A 147 -7.30 15.37 -6.47
CA SER A 147 -7.56 15.60 -7.88
C SER A 147 -6.24 15.56 -8.66
N PHE A 148 -6.23 14.77 -9.72
CA PHE A 148 -5.09 14.54 -10.60
C PHE A 148 -5.49 14.89 -12.04
N THR A 149 -4.94 15.99 -12.54
CA THR A 149 -5.18 16.40 -13.93
C THR A 149 -4.51 15.42 -14.89
N THR A 150 -5.25 14.91 -15.86
CA THR A 150 -4.71 14.10 -16.96
C THR A 150 -3.62 14.86 -17.72
N GLY A 151 -2.49 14.21 -17.97
CA GLY A 151 -1.27 14.80 -18.50
C GLY A 151 -0.38 15.47 -17.43
N SER A 152 -0.71 15.31 -16.15
CA SER A 152 0.10 15.80 -15.02
C SER A 152 0.48 14.66 -14.07
N ALA A 153 1.63 14.82 -13.41
CA ALA A 153 2.06 13.99 -12.29
C ALA A 153 1.66 14.58 -10.93
N ASN A 154 1.17 15.84 -10.91
CA ASN A 154 0.83 16.54 -9.69
C ASN A 154 -0.61 16.24 -9.24
N GLY A 155 -0.82 16.25 -7.93
CA GLY A 155 -2.13 16.09 -7.32
C GLY A 155 -2.39 17.14 -6.24
N GLU A 156 -3.66 17.49 -6.07
CA GLU A 156 -4.12 18.34 -4.96
C GLU A 156 -5.14 17.58 -4.12
N CYS A 157 -4.91 17.45 -2.83
CA CYS A 157 -5.78 16.73 -1.90
C CYS A 157 -6.38 17.70 -0.88
N GLY A 158 -7.70 17.60 -0.68
CA GLY A 158 -8.43 18.46 0.26
C GLY A 158 -8.02 18.23 1.72
N GLU A 159 -7.64 17.00 2.08
CA GLU A 159 -7.25 16.66 3.44
C GLU A 159 -6.23 15.52 3.48
N ILE A 160 -5.18 15.67 4.30
CA ILE A 160 -4.28 14.59 4.72
C ILE A 160 -4.46 14.29 6.21
N ASN A 161 -4.49 13.01 6.56
CA ASN A 161 -4.51 12.52 7.94
C ASN A 161 -3.40 11.50 8.13
N CYS A 162 -2.42 11.85 8.95
CA CYS A 162 -1.27 11.01 9.25
C CYS A 162 -1.32 10.51 10.69
N LYS A 163 -1.01 9.23 10.88
CA LYS A 163 -0.87 8.58 12.19
C LYS A 163 0.55 8.09 12.36
N CYS A 164 1.05 8.23 13.58
CA CYS A 164 2.36 7.74 13.95
C CYS A 164 2.22 6.35 14.58
N GLY A 165 3.02 5.40 14.09
CA GLY A 165 3.16 4.06 14.64
C GLY A 165 3.85 4.06 16.02
N SER A 166 4.07 2.87 16.56
CA SER A 166 4.65 2.70 17.90
C SER A 166 6.10 3.18 18.01
N GLU A 167 6.82 3.17 16.87
CA GLU A 167 8.20 3.61 16.77
C GLU A 167 8.38 5.14 16.77
N CYS A 168 7.31 5.92 16.59
CA CYS A 168 7.41 7.37 16.61
C CYS A 168 7.79 7.89 18.01
N SER A 169 8.80 8.75 18.07
CA SER A 169 9.07 9.54 19.27
C SER A 169 7.87 10.45 19.60
N ALA A 170 7.74 10.88 20.85
CA ALA A 170 6.69 11.82 21.24
C ALA A 170 6.73 13.14 20.43
N MET A 171 7.94 13.59 20.06
CA MET A 171 8.13 14.76 19.20
C MET A 171 7.64 14.50 17.78
N SER A 172 8.05 13.36 17.18
CA SER A 172 7.61 12.95 15.84
C SER A 172 6.08 12.82 15.79
N LYS A 173 5.49 12.19 16.82
CA LYS A 173 4.04 12.04 16.94
C LYS A 173 3.32 13.39 16.99
N SER A 174 3.81 14.32 17.81
CA SER A 174 3.22 15.66 17.88
C SER A 174 3.32 16.41 16.54
N LEU A 175 4.40 16.23 15.80
CA LEU A 175 4.57 16.84 14.49
C LEU A 175 3.61 16.20 13.46
N VAL A 176 3.61 14.87 13.35
CA VAL A 176 2.84 14.11 12.35
C VAL A 176 1.33 14.23 12.61
N GLU A 177 0.89 13.91 13.82
CA GLU A 177 -0.54 13.90 14.14
C GLU A 177 -1.08 15.31 14.40
N GLY A 178 -0.26 16.21 14.94
CA GLY A 178 -0.70 17.56 15.31
C GLY A 178 -0.50 18.61 14.22
N SER A 179 0.60 18.55 13.47
CA SER A 179 0.96 19.59 12.49
C SER A 179 0.71 19.19 11.05
N LEU A 180 0.69 17.90 10.73
CA LEU A 180 0.48 17.43 9.35
C LEU A 180 -0.99 17.08 9.08
N SER A 181 -1.72 16.56 10.06
CA SER A 181 -3.09 16.06 9.87
C SER A 181 -4.16 17.15 9.81
N GLY A 182 -5.27 16.87 9.13
CA GLY A 182 -6.43 17.75 8.98
C GLY A 182 -6.19 18.98 8.11
N LYS A 183 -5.25 18.88 7.16
CA LYS A 183 -4.80 20.01 6.33
C LYS A 183 -4.83 19.65 4.84
N PRO A 184 -5.02 20.62 3.94
CA PRO A 184 -4.79 20.41 2.52
C PRO A 184 -3.35 19.98 2.23
N ALA A 185 -3.17 19.11 1.25
CA ALA A 185 -1.87 18.63 0.82
C ALA A 185 -1.75 18.67 -0.71
N LYS A 186 -0.53 18.86 -1.21
CA LYS A 186 -0.22 18.82 -2.65
C LYS A 186 0.86 17.79 -2.90
N ILE A 187 0.60 16.87 -3.82
CA ILE A 187 1.61 15.96 -4.34
C ILE A 187 2.27 16.66 -5.53
N GLN A 188 3.52 17.04 -5.36
CA GLN A 188 4.33 17.71 -6.38
C GLN A 188 5.39 16.75 -6.88
N VAL A 189 5.38 16.50 -8.18
CA VAL A 189 6.31 15.58 -8.80
C VAL A 189 7.13 16.31 -9.85
N THR A 190 8.45 16.19 -9.74
CA THR A 190 9.41 16.71 -10.72
C THR A 190 9.95 15.54 -11.53
N GLU A 191 9.47 15.39 -12.76
CA GLU A 191 9.81 14.21 -13.58
C GLU A 191 11.30 14.08 -13.89
N SER A 192 11.98 15.20 -14.17
CA SER A 192 13.39 15.21 -14.55
C SER A 192 14.32 14.70 -13.45
N SER A 193 13.95 14.92 -12.18
CA SER A 193 14.69 14.45 -11.00
C SER A 193 14.07 13.22 -10.35
N LYS A 194 12.88 12.79 -10.81
CA LYS A 194 12.04 11.77 -10.17
C LYS A 194 11.75 12.07 -8.69
N GLU A 195 11.64 13.34 -8.34
CA GLU A 195 11.35 13.76 -6.97
C GLU A 195 9.85 13.90 -6.77
N LEU A 196 9.35 13.30 -5.70
CA LEU A 196 7.99 13.50 -5.19
C LEU A 196 8.08 14.28 -3.88
N THR A 197 7.26 15.31 -3.75
CA THR A 197 7.13 16.10 -2.54
C THR A 197 5.66 16.25 -2.17
N ILE A 198 5.28 15.78 -0.99
CA ILE A 198 3.97 16.06 -0.39
C ILE A 198 4.10 17.35 0.43
N VAL A 199 3.57 18.44 -0.12
CA VAL A 199 3.55 19.75 0.53
C VAL A 199 2.25 19.89 1.30
N ILE A 200 2.34 20.02 2.62
CA ILE A 200 1.18 20.12 3.51
C ILE A 200 1.02 21.58 3.92
N GLU A 201 -0.18 22.14 3.74
CA GLU A 201 -0.43 23.56 3.94
C GLU A 201 -0.19 23.98 5.40
N GLY A 202 0.69 24.96 5.60
CA GLY A 202 1.03 25.45 6.93
C GLY A 202 1.91 24.49 7.75
N SER A 203 2.35 23.37 7.18
CA SER A 203 3.44 22.58 7.76
C SER A 203 4.78 23.28 7.52
N PRO A 204 5.66 23.39 8.52
CA PRO A 204 7.00 23.91 8.33
C PRO A 204 7.90 22.95 7.54
N LEU A 205 7.49 21.70 7.36
CA LEU A 205 8.28 20.64 6.74
C LEU A 205 7.47 19.90 5.67
N PRO A 206 7.85 19.99 4.38
CA PRO A 206 7.28 19.14 3.34
C PRO A 206 7.81 17.71 3.45
N LEU A 207 7.02 16.73 3.04
CA LEU A 207 7.50 15.35 2.94
C LEU A 207 8.10 15.13 1.55
N SER A 208 9.43 15.18 1.40
CA SER A 208 10.12 14.98 0.12
C SER A 208 10.84 13.64 0.02
N ALA A 209 10.78 13.03 -1.16
CA ALA A 209 11.42 11.75 -1.47
C ALA A 209 11.77 11.65 -2.96
N THR A 210 12.75 10.79 -3.30
CA THR A 210 13.04 10.43 -4.69
C THR A 210 12.40 9.09 -4.99
N CYS A 211 11.56 9.02 -6.03
CA CYS A 211 10.66 7.91 -6.27
C CYS A 211 10.88 7.26 -7.64
N ASN A 212 10.47 5.99 -7.75
CA ASN A 212 10.01 5.44 -9.02
C ASN A 212 8.52 5.16 -8.89
N ALA A 213 7.78 5.22 -10.01
CA ALA A 213 6.37 4.89 -10.02
C ALA A 213 6.04 3.89 -11.12
N SER A 214 5.19 2.94 -10.77
CA SER A 214 4.57 2.01 -11.70
C SER A 214 3.21 1.55 -11.19
N ALA A 215 2.40 1.05 -12.11
CA ALA A 215 1.12 0.42 -11.82
C ALA A 215 0.72 -0.48 -12.99
N CYS A 216 -0.16 -1.44 -12.72
CA CYS A 216 -0.84 -2.17 -13.77
C CYS A 216 -2.00 -1.33 -14.32
N GLU A 217 -1.96 -1.01 -15.60
CA GLU A 217 -3.02 -0.29 -16.28
C GLU A 217 -3.67 -1.17 -17.33
N ARG A 218 -4.99 -1.04 -17.47
CA ARG A 218 -5.72 -1.72 -18.53
C ARG A 218 -5.38 -1.02 -19.84
N SER A 219 -4.66 -1.72 -20.72
CA SER A 219 -4.47 -1.31 -22.09
C SER A 219 -5.83 -1.25 -22.78
N GLU A 220 -6.13 -0.15 -23.45
CA GLU A 220 -7.30 -0.08 -24.32
C GLU A 220 -7.11 -1.07 -25.47
N GLY A 221 -7.61 -2.29 -25.31
CA GLY A 221 -8.03 -3.11 -26.45
C GLY A 221 -9.24 -2.43 -27.08
N ASP A 222 -9.32 -2.44 -28.42
CA ASP A 222 -10.34 -1.82 -29.28
C ASP A 222 -11.83 -2.21 -29.03
N ASP A 223 -12.23 -2.57 -27.81
CA ASP A 223 -13.62 -2.83 -27.43
C ASP A 223 -13.98 -2.10 -26.14
N ALA A 224 -14.54 -0.91 -26.31
CA ALA A 224 -15.24 -0.16 -25.29
C ALA A 224 -16.44 -0.97 -24.78
N THR A 225 -16.23 -1.77 -23.74
CA THR A 225 -17.32 -2.21 -22.85
C THR A 225 -16.91 -1.88 -21.42
N GLN A 226 -17.46 -0.78 -20.92
CA GLN A 226 -17.42 -0.36 -19.52
C GLN A 226 -17.77 -1.54 -18.62
N SER A 227 -16.82 -2.00 -17.82
CA SER A 227 -17.10 -2.87 -16.69
C SER A 227 -17.18 -2.00 -15.46
N SER A 228 -18.39 -1.53 -15.15
CA SER A 228 -18.71 -0.97 -13.84
C SER A 228 -18.50 -2.06 -12.79
N GLY A 229 -17.35 -2.04 -12.11
CA GLY A 229 -17.07 -2.87 -10.95
C GLY A 229 -18.10 -2.58 -9.87
N THR A 230 -19.09 -3.46 -9.76
CA THR A 230 -20.21 -3.34 -8.85
C THR A 230 -19.71 -3.60 -7.43
N LEU A 231 -19.68 -2.55 -6.61
CA LEU A 231 -19.62 -2.65 -5.14
C LEU A 231 -20.77 -3.55 -4.67
N SER A 232 -20.46 -4.80 -4.37
CA SER A 232 -21.38 -5.73 -3.72
C SER A 232 -21.57 -5.28 -2.27
N THR A 233 -22.47 -4.35 -2.06
CA THR A 233 -23.01 -4.05 -0.73
C THR A 233 -23.93 -5.20 -0.33
N ALA A 234 -23.38 -6.14 0.44
CA ALA A 234 -24.17 -7.05 1.24
C ALA A 234 -25.00 -6.23 2.22
N SER A 235 -26.28 -6.05 1.92
CA SER A 235 -27.26 -5.47 2.83
C SER A 235 -28.14 -6.59 3.37
N THR A 236 -28.06 -6.76 4.69
CA THR A 236 -28.88 -7.63 5.53
C THR A 236 -30.13 -6.86 6.00
N ALA A 237 -31.18 -7.60 6.35
CA ALA A 237 -32.47 -7.20 7.01
C ALA A 237 -33.55 -6.65 6.06
N ASP A 238 -34.84 -7.04 6.12
CA ASP A 238 -35.66 -7.83 7.07
C ASP A 238 -36.61 -8.77 6.29
#